data_AF-A0A3M0Y7G6-F1
#
_entry.id   AF-A0A3M0Y7G6-F1
#
_cell.length_a   1.000
_cell.length_b   1.000
_cell.length_c   1.000
_cell.angle_alpha   90.00
_cell.angle_beta   90.00
_cell.angle_gamma   90.00
#
_symmetry.space_group_name_H-M   'P 1'
#
loop_
_entity.id
_entity.type
_entity.pdbx_description
1 polymer ?
#
loop_
_entity_poly.entity_id
_entity_poly.type
_entity_poly.pdbx_seq_one_letter_code
_entity_poly.pdbx_strand_id
1 'polypeptide(L)' 'MTDPRNYPLLSRIDTPEDLRRLPESQLPELARELRTFLIRTVGKTGGHLAAGLGVV' A
#
# COMPACT_ATOMS: atom_id res chain seq x y z
N MET A 1 1.38 5.39 -10.63
CA MET A 1 2.51 4.46 -10.85
C MET A 1 3.33 4.40 -9.58
N THR A 2 3.30 3.26 -8.91
CA THR A 2 3.98 2.98 -7.64
C THR A 2 5.48 2.81 -7.92
N ASP A 3 6.35 3.60 -7.28
CA ASP A 3 7.81 3.53 -7.53
C ASP A 3 8.41 2.27 -6.87
N PRO A 4 9.03 1.33 -7.63
CA PRO A 4 9.56 0.08 -7.09
C PRO A 4 10.77 0.25 -6.16
N ARG A 5 11.40 1.44 -6.12
CA ARG A 5 12.47 1.77 -5.17
C ARG A 5 11.92 2.19 -3.80
N ASN A 6 10.68 2.69 -3.76
CA ASN A 6 10.02 3.12 -2.53
C ASN A 6 9.02 2.09 -2.01
N TYR A 7 8.45 1.27 -2.90
CA TYR A 7 7.46 0.25 -2.57
C TYR A 7 7.74 -1.06 -3.32
N PRO A 8 8.83 -1.77 -2.98
CA PRO A 8 9.26 -2.98 -3.69
C PRO A 8 8.25 -4.14 -3.62
N LEU A 9 7.40 -4.21 -2.58
CA LEU A 9 6.35 -5.23 -2.50
C LEU A 9 5.07 -4.75 -3.19
N LEU A 10 4.63 -3.53 -2.90
CA LEU A 10 3.39 -2.98 -3.48
C LEU A 10 3.49 -2.82 -5.00
N SER A 11 4.68 -2.53 -5.54
CA SER A 11 4.91 -2.42 -7.00
C SER A 11 4.84 -3.74 -7.75
N ARG A 12 4.81 -4.88 -7.04
CA ARG A 12 4.71 -6.22 -7.62
C ARG A 12 3.29 -6.80 -7.56
N ILE A 13 2.34 -6.03 -7.03
CA ILE A 13 0.96 -6.46 -6.81
C ILE A 13 0.06 -5.57 -7.65
N ASP A 14 -0.42 -6.10 -8.77
CA ASP A 14 -1.40 -5.43 -9.61
C ASP A 14 -2.81 -6.01 -9.41
N THR A 15 -2.91 -7.25 -8.90
CA THR A 15 -4.18 -7.95 -8.69
C THR A 15 -4.30 -8.55 -7.27
N PRO A 16 -5.54 -8.82 -6.80
CA PRO A 16 -5.75 -9.53 -5.53
C PRO A 16 -5.17 -10.96 -5.51
N GLU A 17 -4.92 -11.55 -6.68
CA GLU A 17 -4.27 -12.86 -6.79
C GLU A 17 -2.78 -12.78 -6.47
N ASP A 18 -2.10 -11.72 -6.91
CA ASP A 18 -0.68 -11.49 -6.60
C ASP A 18 -0.46 -11.34 -5.09
N LEU A 19 -1.39 -10.66 -4.41
CA LEU A 19 -1.40 -10.57 -2.95
C LEU A 19 -1.49 -11.95 -2.27
N ARG A 20 -2.38 -12.81 -2.77
CA ARG A 20 -2.56 -14.17 -2.23
C ARG A 20 -1.36 -15.08 -2.46
N ARG A 21 -0.49 -14.75 -3.42
CA ARG A 21 0.75 -15.48 -3.73
C ARG A 21 1.94 -15.05 -2.87
N LEU A 22 1.82 -13.94 -2.13
CA LEU A 22 2.87 -13.50 -1.24
C LEU A 22 2.91 -14.35 0.04
N PRO A 23 4.09 -14.64 0.58
CA PRO A 23 4.21 -15.31 1.85
C PRO A 23 3.66 -14.43 2.97
N GLU A 24 2.97 -15.03 3.94
CA GLU A 24 2.34 -14.32 5.05
C GLU A 24 3.33 -13.44 5.84
N SER A 25 4.60 -13.84 5.89
CA SER A 25 5.68 -13.07 6.52
C SER A 25 5.97 -11.72 5.86
N GLN A 26 5.57 -11.52 4.60
CA GLN A 26 5.72 -10.26 3.87
C GLN A 26 4.48 -9.36 3.96
N LEU A 27 3.34 -9.86 4.47
CA LEU A 27 2.11 -9.07 4.60
C LEU A 27 2.25 -7.85 5.53
N PRO A 28 2.96 -7.92 6.69
CA PRO A 28 3.15 -6.75 7.54
C PRO A 28 3.93 -5.63 6.84
N GLU A 29 4.95 -6.02 6.05
CA GLU A 29 5.79 -5.07 5.32
C GLU A 29 5.02 -4.45 4.15
N LEU A 30 4.22 -5.24 3.45
CA LEU A 30 3.32 -4.75 2.42
C LEU A 30 2.29 -3.76 2.98
N ALA A 31 1.69 -4.05 4.14
CA ALA A 31 0.73 -3.14 4.79
C ALA A 31 1.39 -1.79 5.16
N ARG A 32 2.65 -1.82 5.62
CA ARG A 32 3.45 -0.61 5.90
C ARG A 32 3.69 0.22 4.63
N GLU A 33 4.04 -0.43 3.52
CA GLU A 33 4.22 0.21 2.22
C GLU A 33 2.91 0.83 1.73
N LEU A 34 1.80 0.10 1.79
CA LEU A 34 0.47 0.56 1.41
C LEU A 34 0.04 1.78 2.22
N ARG A 35 0.19 1.74 3.55
CA ARG A 35 -0.10 2.88 4.42
C ARG A 35 0.71 4.12 4.02
N THR A 36 2.00 3.94 3.76
CA THR A 36 2.89 5.03 3.34
C THR A 36 2.49 5.58 1.97
N PHE A 37 2.10 4.72 1.03
CA PHE A 37 1.60 5.11 -0.28
C PHE A 37 0.30 5.90 -0.18
N LEU A 38 -0.64 5.44 0.64
CA LEU A 38 -1.91 6.14 0.90
C LEU A 38 -1.66 7.51 1.52
N ILE A 39 -0.82 7.61 2.57
CA ILE A 39 -0.50 8.90 3.20
C ILE A 39 0.14 9.87 2.20
N ARG A 40 1.08 9.41 1.37
CA ARG A 40 1.75 10.28 0.39
C ARG A 40 0.86 10.68 -0.78
N THR A 41 -0.02 9.78 -1.22
CA THR A 41 -0.94 10.03 -2.34
C THR A 41 -2.10 10.91 -1.90
N VAL A 42 -2.74 10.56 -0.79
CA VAL A 42 -3.87 11.31 -0.21
C VAL A 42 -3.42 12.65 0.39
N GLY A 43 -2.22 12.71 0.98
CA GLY A 43 -1.66 13.94 1.55
C GLY A 43 -1.40 15.06 0.54
N LYS A 44 -1.30 14.75 -0.76
CA LYS A 44 -1.16 15.75 -1.83
C LYS A 44 -2.50 16.30 -2.35
N THR A 45 -3.59 15.56 -2.18
CA THR A 45 -4.95 15.95 -2.56
C THR A 45 -5.75 16.17 -1.28
N GLY A 46 -5.55 17.32 -0.63
CA GLY A 46 -6.30 17.68 0.57
C GLY A 46 -7.81 17.60 0.33
N GLY A 47 -8.47 16.59 0.91
CA GLY A 47 -9.93 16.50 0.95
C GLY A 47 -10.46 15.07 1.00
N HIS A 48 -10.92 14.67 2.19
CA HIS A 48 -11.95 13.63 2.43
C HIS A 48 -11.56 12.14 2.47
N LEU A 49 -10.37 11.77 2.94
CA LEU A 49 -10.08 10.34 3.23
C LEU A 49 -9.43 10.04 4.59
N ALA A 50 -9.75 10.85 5.60
CA ALA A 50 -9.55 10.47 7.00
C ALA A 50 -10.42 9.25 7.42
N ALA A 51 -11.33 8.77 6.57
CA ALA A 51 -12.27 7.69 6.86
C ALA A 51 -11.67 6.25 6.78
N GLY A 52 -10.44 6.07 6.28
CA GLY A 52 -9.85 4.74 6.08
C GLY A 52 -8.67 4.35 6.99
N LEU A 53 -8.13 5.29 7.78
CA LEU A 53 -6.91 5.07 8.58
C LEU A 53 -7.08 4.17 9.81
N GLY A 54 -8.31 3.68 10.06
CA GLY A 54 -8.61 2.73 11.15
C GLY A 54 -8.72 1.26 10.73
N VAL A 55 -8.54 0.94 9.44
CA VAL A 55 -8.68 -0.43 8.88
C VAL A 55 -7.44 -0.79 8.04
N VAL A 56 -6.25 -0.50 8.55
CA VAL A 56 -4.99 -1.07 8.04
C VAL A 56 -4.13 -1.49 9.22
#